data_AF-A0A2V8L5G2-F1
#
_entry.id   AF-A0A2V8L5G2-F1
#
_cell.length_a   1.000
_cell.length_b   1.000
_cell.length_c   1.000
_cell.angle_alpha   90.00
_cell.angle_beta   90.00
_cell.angle_gamma   90.00
#
_symmetry.space_group_name_H-M   'P 1'
#
loop_
_entity.id
_entity.type
_entity.pdbx_description
1 polymer ?
#
loop_
_entity_poly.entity_id
_entity_poly.type
_entity_poly.pdbx_seq_one_letter_code
_entity_poly.pdbx_strand_id
1 'polypeptide(L)'
;MINKLARRRIAWLALIVIVLFAIAIVAAPVWIIQPFRAQTEKGIAVSYLMRRWSPYVTVGALIISFVLVGWIWSGSRRWFAKAALIIILLPLLAVTWFSRQNHFEWMFNPLVHTAYAKTNDANFVNDSDMVLVVTNNGESVAYPVRLMAYHHLTQDVVGGRAIVATY
;
A
#
# COMPACT_ATOMS: atom_id res chain seq x y z
N MET A 1 -1.70 41.98 -13.77
CA MET A 1 -1.37 41.74 -12.34
C MET A 1 -2.45 40.87 -11.69
N ILE A 2 -2.12 39.70 -11.15
CA ILE A 2 -3.10 38.87 -10.41
C ILE A 2 -3.41 39.53 -9.05
N ASN A 3 -4.69 39.76 -8.76
CA ASN A 3 -5.11 40.38 -7.50
C ASN A 3 -4.81 39.45 -6.29
N LYS A 4 -4.77 40.02 -5.08
CA LYS A 4 -4.37 39.31 -3.85
C LYS A 4 -5.28 38.12 -3.52
N LEU A 5 -6.57 38.20 -3.88
CA LEU A 5 -7.54 37.15 -3.65
C LEU A 5 -7.31 35.95 -4.58
N ALA A 6 -7.09 36.19 -5.88
CA ALA A 6 -6.79 35.16 -6.84
C ALA A 6 -5.48 34.42 -6.51
N ARG A 7 -4.44 35.15 -6.09
CA ARG A 7 -3.19 34.55 -5.58
C ARG A 7 -3.41 33.58 -4.42
N ARG A 8 -4.30 33.92 -3.47
CA ARG A 8 -4.65 33.00 -2.37
C ARG A 8 -5.43 31.79 -2.83
N ARG A 9 -6.40 31.96 -3.74
CA ARG A 9 -7.17 30.83 -4.29
C ARG A 9 -6.24 29.83 -4.99
N ILE A 10 -5.26 30.32 -5.75
CA ILE A 10 -4.23 29.50 -6.37
C ILE A 10 -3.40 28.76 -5.30
N ALA A 11 -3.03 29.43 -4.21
CA ALA A 11 -2.31 28.81 -3.09
C ALA A 11 -3.06 27.62 -2.47
N TRP A 12 -4.37 27.79 -2.23
CA TRP A 12 -5.23 26.74 -1.70
C TRP A 12 -5.36 25.57 -2.67
N LEU A 13 -5.58 25.86 -3.96
CA LEU A 13 -5.62 24.84 -5.00
C LEU A 13 -4.29 24.08 -5.09
N ALA A 14 -3.17 24.79 -5.08
CA ALA A 14 -1.84 24.19 -5.09
C ALA A 14 -1.63 23.26 -3.88
N LEU A 15 -2.01 23.70 -2.68
CA LEU A 15 -1.91 22.89 -1.47
C LEU A 15 -2.74 21.59 -1.60
N ILE A 16 -3.99 21.68 -2.08
CA ILE A 16 -4.84 20.50 -2.29
C ILE A 16 -4.22 19.55 -3.31
N VAL A 17 -3.74 20.06 -4.45
CA VAL A 17 -3.12 19.24 -5.50
C VAL A 17 -1.86 18.54 -4.98
N ILE A 18 -1.02 19.24 -4.22
CA ILE A 18 0.20 18.67 -3.61
C ILE A 18 -0.18 17.51 -2.68
N VAL A 19 -1.19 17.70 -1.83
CA VAL A 19 -1.64 16.66 -0.88
C VAL A 19 -2.19 15.45 -1.62
N LEU A 20 -3.07 15.66 -2.62
CA LEU A 20 -3.64 14.58 -3.42
C LEU A 20 -2.56 13.82 -4.19
N PHE A 21 -1.58 14.52 -4.76
CA PHE A 21 -0.47 13.90 -5.46
C PHE A 21 0.41 13.07 -4.51
N ALA A 22 0.73 13.61 -3.32
CA ALA A 22 1.49 12.90 -2.30
C ALA A 22 0.76 11.64 -1.80
N ILE A 23 -0.57 11.69 -1.66
CA ILE A 23 -1.38 10.50 -1.36
C ILE A 23 -1.31 9.50 -2.51
N ALA A 24 -1.51 9.96 -3.75
CA ALA A 24 -1.55 9.09 -4.92
C ALA A 24 -0.23 8.33 -5.14
N ILE A 25 0.93 9.01 -5.04
CA ILE A 25 2.23 8.35 -5.26
C ILE A 25 2.52 7.27 -4.22
N VAL A 26 2.04 7.45 -2.99
CA VAL A 26 2.22 6.50 -1.88
C VAL A 26 1.19 5.36 -1.93
N ALA A 27 -0.07 5.66 -2.27
CA ALA A 27 -1.16 4.69 -2.20
C ALA A 27 -1.33 3.85 -3.48
N ALA A 28 -1.00 4.38 -4.66
CA ALA A 28 -1.20 3.67 -5.92
C ALA A 28 -0.44 2.34 -6.02
N PRO A 29 0.81 2.19 -5.54
CA PRO A 29 1.51 0.90 -5.54
C PRO A 29 0.70 -0.21 -4.88
N VAL A 30 -0.04 0.08 -3.81
CA VAL A 30 -0.87 -0.91 -3.08
C VAL A 30 -1.88 -1.58 -4.01
N TRP A 31 -2.48 -0.82 -4.92
CA TRP A 31 -3.49 -1.31 -5.86
C TRP A 31 -2.89 -1.98 -7.09
N ILE A 32 -1.72 -1.49 -7.55
CA ILE A 32 -1.05 -2.00 -8.75
C ILE A 32 -0.46 -3.39 -8.52
N ILE A 33 0.17 -3.62 -7.35
CA ILE A 33 0.83 -4.89 -7.00
C ILE A 33 0.05 -5.71 -5.97
N GLN A 34 -1.27 -5.61 -5.95
CA GLN A 34 -2.11 -6.48 -5.11
C GLN A 34 -1.95 -7.97 -5.51
N PRO A 35 -1.92 -8.91 -4.54
CA PRO A 35 -1.72 -10.34 -4.82
C PRO A 35 -2.98 -11.04 -5.39
N PHE A 36 -4.09 -10.32 -5.52
CA PHE A 36 -5.37 -10.88 -5.98
C PHE A 36 -5.49 -10.97 -7.52
N ARG A 37 -4.57 -10.33 -8.24
CA ARG A 37 -4.54 -10.32 -9.71
C ARG A 37 -3.12 -10.64 -10.19
N ALA A 38 -3.01 -11.22 -11.38
CA ALA A 38 -1.71 -11.43 -12.02
C ALA A 38 -0.98 -10.08 -12.16
N GLN A 39 0.24 -10.02 -11.64
CA GLN A 39 1.07 -8.83 -11.73
C GLN A 39 1.78 -8.79 -13.08
N THR A 40 1.87 -7.59 -13.68
CA THR A 40 2.62 -7.39 -14.92
C THR A 40 4.01 -6.83 -14.61
N GLU A 41 5.00 -7.17 -15.43
CA GLU A 41 6.38 -6.65 -15.29
C GLU A 41 6.40 -5.12 -15.20
N LYS A 42 5.64 -4.44 -16.06
CA LYS A 42 5.51 -2.97 -16.06
C LYS A 42 4.88 -2.45 -14.77
N GLY A 43 3.81 -3.09 -14.30
CA GLY A 43 3.13 -2.71 -13.05
C GLY A 43 4.05 -2.81 -11.84
N ILE A 44 4.86 -3.88 -11.79
CA ILE A 44 5.90 -4.07 -10.77
C ILE A 44 6.94 -2.94 -10.87
N ALA A 45 7.54 -2.73 -12.05
CA ALA A 45 8.57 -1.71 -12.25
C ALA A 45 8.13 -0.30 -11.83
N VAL A 46 6.92 0.11 -12.26
CA VAL A 46 6.34 1.41 -11.88
C VAL A 46 6.11 1.49 -10.38
N SER A 47 5.55 0.45 -9.76
CA SER A 47 5.30 0.42 -8.31
C SER A 47 6.58 0.56 -7.49
N TYR A 48 7.65 -0.12 -7.89
CA TYR A 48 8.96 0.00 -7.24
C TYR A 48 9.56 1.41 -7.43
N LEU A 49 9.43 2.00 -8.62
CA LEU A 49 9.89 3.37 -8.86
C LEU A 49 9.14 4.37 -7.97
N MET A 50 7.81 4.27 -7.92
CA MET A 50 6.97 5.11 -7.06
C MET A 50 7.35 4.97 -5.59
N ARG A 51 7.51 3.74 -5.09
CA ARG A 51 7.93 3.46 -3.71
C ARG A 51 9.31 4.04 -3.39
N ARG A 52 10.27 3.87 -4.29
CA ARG A 52 11.64 4.38 -4.13
C ARG A 52 11.67 5.90 -3.99
N TRP A 53 10.87 6.61 -4.78
CA TRP A 53 10.85 8.08 -4.79
C TRP A 53 9.88 8.70 -3.78
N SER A 54 8.88 7.95 -3.30
CA SER A 54 7.85 8.45 -2.38
C SER A 54 8.40 9.18 -1.15
N PRO A 55 9.41 8.69 -0.41
CA PRO A 55 9.95 9.42 0.73
C PRO A 55 10.49 10.81 0.39
N TYR A 56 11.20 10.94 -0.74
CA TYR A 56 11.76 12.22 -1.18
C TYR A 56 10.66 13.17 -1.68
N VAL A 57 9.72 12.65 -2.47
CA VAL A 57 8.59 13.43 -3.01
C VAL A 57 7.71 13.96 -1.89
N THR A 58 7.35 13.12 -0.91
CA THR A 58 6.50 13.50 0.22
C THR A 58 7.18 14.51 1.15
N VAL A 59 8.49 14.39 1.41
CA VAL A 59 9.25 15.39 2.17
C VAL A 59 9.30 16.72 1.42
N GLY A 60 9.57 16.71 0.12
CA GLY A 60 9.52 17.93 -0.71
C GLY A 60 8.14 18.58 -0.69
N ALA A 61 7.09 17.78 -0.86
CA ALA A 61 5.69 18.22 -0.77
C ALA A 61 5.37 18.84 0.60
N LEU A 62 5.88 18.25 1.68
CA LEU A 62 5.69 18.74 3.05
C LEU A 62 6.35 20.10 3.25
N ILE A 63 7.60 20.28 2.80
CA ILE A 63 8.32 21.56 2.89
C ILE A 63 7.56 22.66 2.13
N ILE A 64 7.18 22.39 0.88
CA ILE A 64 6.42 23.36 0.06
C ILE A 64 5.09 23.69 0.74
N SER A 65 4.40 22.68 1.27
CA SER A 65 3.12 22.86 1.96
C SER A 65 3.25 23.71 3.22
N PHE A 66 4.31 23.55 4.02
CA PHE A 66 4.56 24.41 5.18
C PHE A 66 4.75 25.89 4.79
N VAL A 67 5.48 26.15 3.70
CA VAL A 67 5.65 27.52 3.17
C VAL A 67 4.30 28.10 2.74
N LEU A 68 3.50 27.34 2.00
CA LEU A 68 2.15 27.75 1.57
C LEU A 68 1.22 27.98 2.75
N VAL A 69 1.22 27.07 3.74
CA VAL A 69 0.43 27.19 4.97
C VAL A 69 0.82 28.46 5.73
N GLY A 70 2.11 28.73 5.96
CA GLY A 70 2.56 29.95 6.64
C GLY A 70 2.13 31.23 5.92
N TRP A 71 2.20 31.22 4.59
CA TRP A 71 1.74 32.35 3.78
C TRP A 71 0.22 32.56 3.82
N ILE A 72 -0.58 31.49 3.72
CA ILE A 72 -2.04 31.58 3.81
C ILE A 72 -2.46 31.98 5.23
N TRP A 73 -1.80 31.40 6.24
CA TRP A 73 -2.08 31.59 7.66
C TRP A 73 -1.85 33.04 8.11
N SER A 74 -0.69 33.62 7.79
CA SER A 74 -0.37 35.03 8.09
C SER A 74 -1.37 35.99 7.42
N GLY A 75 -1.93 35.58 6.30
CA GLY A 75 -2.95 36.32 5.59
C GLY A 75 -4.38 36.18 6.13
N SER A 76 -4.66 35.18 6.96
CA SER A 76 -6.03 34.83 7.36
C SER A 76 -6.34 35.30 8.78
N ARG A 77 -7.37 36.13 8.93
CA ARG A 77 -7.96 36.47 10.23
C ARG A 77 -9.01 35.47 10.70
N ARG A 78 -9.49 34.58 9.83
CA ARG A 78 -10.62 33.68 10.11
C ARG A 78 -10.12 32.37 10.69
N TRP A 79 -10.67 31.96 11.84
CA TRP A 79 -10.27 30.72 12.54
C TRP A 79 -10.57 29.45 11.72
N PHE A 80 -11.69 29.41 11.01
CA PHE A 80 -12.06 28.23 10.21
C PHE A 80 -11.08 27.97 9.05
N ALA A 81 -10.50 29.03 8.47
CA ALA A 81 -9.49 28.87 7.43
C ALA A 81 -8.19 28.28 8.02
N LYS A 82 -7.86 28.62 9.27
CA LYS A 82 -6.73 28.03 9.99
C LYS A 82 -6.99 26.55 10.32
N ALA A 83 -8.20 26.23 10.78
CA ALA A 83 -8.62 24.85 11.00
C ALA A 83 -8.54 24.02 9.71
N ALA A 84 -9.02 24.56 8.58
CA ALA A 84 -8.93 23.91 7.28
C ALA A 84 -7.48 23.63 6.84
N LEU A 85 -6.53 24.55 7.10
CA LEU A 85 -5.10 24.30 6.82
C LEU A 85 -4.55 23.12 7.62
N ILE A 86 -4.90 23.03 8.91
CA ILE A 86 -4.48 21.91 9.77
C ILE A 86 -5.06 20.60 9.25
N ILE A 87 -6.36 20.57 8.93
CA ILE A 87 -7.05 19.39 8.39
C ILE A 87 -6.40 18.93 7.09
N ILE A 88 -6.01 19.85 6.20
CA ILE A 88 -5.35 19.49 4.94
C ILE A 88 -3.92 18.98 5.16
N LEU A 89 -3.21 19.49 6.18
CA LEU A 89 -1.83 19.09 6.46
C LEU A 89 -1.73 17.71 7.10
N LEU A 90 -2.75 17.28 7.87
CA LEU A 90 -2.75 16.00 8.57
C LEU A 90 -2.56 14.78 7.64
N PRO A 91 -3.32 14.63 6.53
CA PRO A 91 -3.08 13.57 5.55
C PRO A 91 -1.66 13.59 4.98
N LEU A 92 -1.10 14.78 4.73
CA LEU A 92 0.25 14.91 4.18
C LEU A 92 1.31 14.41 5.16
N LEU A 93 1.18 14.75 6.45
CA LEU A 93 2.05 14.21 7.50
C LEU A 93 1.93 12.69 7.58
N ALA A 94 0.71 12.16 7.56
CA ALA A 94 0.46 10.73 7.61
C ALA A 94 1.10 9.99 6.42
N VAL A 95 0.94 10.46 5.18
CA VAL A 95 1.55 9.81 4.01
C VAL A 95 3.06 10.01 3.94
N THR A 96 3.59 11.10 4.47
CA THR A 96 5.05 11.30 4.57
C THR A 96 5.67 10.26 5.51
N TRP A 97 5.06 10.04 6.67
CA TRP A 97 5.49 8.97 7.58
C TRP A 97 5.30 7.59 6.96
N PHE A 98 4.12 7.33 6.36
CA PHE A 98 3.77 6.05 5.77
C PHE A 98 4.66 5.67 4.57
N SER A 99 5.14 6.66 3.80
CA SER A 99 6.03 6.42 2.65
C SER A 99 7.33 5.70 3.00
N ARG A 100 7.73 5.73 4.28
CA ARG A 100 8.93 5.08 4.81
C ARG A 100 8.65 3.72 5.46
N GLN A 101 7.37 3.36 5.60
CA GLN A 101 6.98 2.10 6.21
C GLN A 101 6.89 1.02 5.14
N ASN A 102 7.36 -0.18 5.47
CA ASN A 102 7.15 -1.34 4.62
C ASN A 102 5.82 -2.03 5.01
N HIS A 103 4.68 -1.43 4.65
CA HIS A 103 3.36 -1.96 5.00
C HIS A 103 3.09 -3.37 4.43
N PHE A 104 3.86 -3.82 3.44
CA PHE A 104 3.80 -5.20 2.95
C PHE A 104 4.17 -6.21 4.03
N GLU A 105 5.04 -5.86 4.98
CA GLU A 105 5.34 -6.74 6.13
C GLU A 105 4.11 -6.92 7.03
N TRP A 106 3.24 -5.91 7.11
CA TRP A 106 2.00 -6.01 7.88
C TRP A 106 0.92 -6.79 7.11
N MET A 107 0.89 -6.66 5.80
CA MET A 107 -0.05 -7.39 4.96
C MET A 107 0.31 -8.88 4.92
N PHE A 108 1.58 -9.20 4.69
CA PHE A 108 2.08 -10.56 4.54
C PHE A 108 2.58 -11.17 5.86
N ASN A 109 1.89 -10.85 6.96
CA ASN A 109 2.22 -11.44 8.25
C ASN A 109 2.12 -12.98 8.20
N PRO A 110 3.02 -13.70 8.89
CA PRO A 110 3.01 -15.16 8.89
C PRO A 110 1.66 -15.75 9.33
N LEU A 111 1.31 -16.90 8.74
CA LEU A 111 0.19 -17.72 9.23
C LEU A 111 0.51 -18.23 10.63
N VAL A 112 -0.26 -17.77 11.62
CA VAL A 112 -0.12 -18.24 13.01
C VAL A 112 -0.68 -19.67 13.17
N HIS A 113 -1.73 -19.98 12.42
CA HIS A 113 -2.37 -21.29 12.41
C HIS A 113 -2.59 -21.74 10.97
N THR A 114 -2.07 -22.92 10.64
CA THR A 114 -2.35 -23.62 9.39
C THR A 114 -3.35 -24.74 9.67
N ALA A 115 -4.25 -24.97 8.72
CA ALA A 115 -5.22 -26.05 8.79
C ALA A 115 -5.50 -26.56 7.37
N TYR A 116 -5.78 -27.86 7.27
CA TYR A 116 -6.20 -28.46 6.03
C TYR A 116 -7.71 -28.27 5.82
N ALA A 117 -8.09 -27.98 4.58
CA ALA A 117 -9.47 -28.06 4.13
C ALA A 117 -9.62 -29.28 3.22
N LYS A 118 -10.75 -29.99 3.33
CA LYS A 118 -11.11 -31.01 2.35
C LYS A 118 -11.44 -30.31 1.03
N THR A 119 -11.25 -30.99 -0.09
CA THR A 119 -11.51 -30.44 -1.43
C THR A 119 -12.92 -29.85 -1.56
N ASN A 120 -13.94 -30.53 -1.02
CA ASN A 120 -15.33 -30.05 -1.07
C ASN A 120 -15.60 -28.82 -0.19
N ASP A 121 -14.74 -28.54 0.79
CA ASP A 121 -14.85 -27.39 1.68
C ASP A 121 -14.01 -26.19 1.18
N ALA A 122 -13.11 -26.42 0.22
CA ALA A 122 -12.16 -25.45 -0.30
C ALA A 122 -12.74 -24.56 -1.42
N ASN A 123 -13.95 -24.00 -1.21
CA ASN A 123 -14.68 -23.18 -2.18
C ASN A 123 -13.97 -21.86 -2.57
N PHE A 124 -12.85 -21.52 -1.92
CA PHE A 124 -12.00 -20.37 -2.22
C PHE A 124 -10.90 -20.68 -3.25
N VAL A 125 -10.79 -21.93 -3.70
CA VAL A 125 -9.88 -22.39 -4.78
C VAL A 125 -10.73 -22.80 -5.97
N ASN A 126 -10.51 -22.20 -7.13
CA ASN A 126 -11.20 -22.58 -8.36
C ASN A 126 -10.47 -23.75 -9.05
N ASP A 127 -11.19 -24.54 -9.85
CA ASP A 127 -10.61 -25.67 -10.60
C ASP A 127 -9.45 -25.26 -11.54
N SER A 128 -9.44 -24.00 -11.99
CA SER A 128 -8.38 -23.44 -12.83
C SER A 128 -7.21 -22.81 -12.07
N ASP A 129 -7.29 -22.74 -10.73
CA ASP A 129 -6.24 -22.13 -9.93
C ASP A 129 -5.02 -23.07 -9.85
N MET A 130 -3.83 -22.48 -9.96
CA MET A 130 -2.58 -23.22 -9.84
C MET A 130 -2.33 -23.59 -8.37
N VAL A 131 -1.96 -24.86 -8.14
CA VAL A 131 -1.59 -25.40 -6.83
C VAL A 131 -0.21 -26.04 -6.90
N LEU A 132 0.54 -25.98 -5.79
CA LEU A 132 1.73 -26.79 -5.58
C LEU A 132 1.32 -28.05 -4.82
N VAL A 133 1.63 -29.23 -5.34
CA VAL A 133 1.29 -30.51 -4.71
C VAL A 133 2.53 -31.13 -4.09
N VAL A 134 2.40 -31.59 -2.84
CA VAL A 134 3.41 -32.41 -2.17
C VAL A 134 2.80 -33.75 -1.83
N THR A 135 3.47 -34.82 -2.25
CA THR A 135 3.12 -36.20 -1.91
C THR A 135 4.27 -36.84 -1.14
N ASN A 136 3.99 -37.35 0.06
CA ASN A 136 4.97 -38.06 0.88
C ASN A 136 4.29 -39.13 1.74
N ASN A 137 4.87 -40.33 1.82
CA ASN A 137 4.33 -41.47 2.60
C ASN A 137 2.81 -41.72 2.41
N GLY A 138 2.31 -41.59 1.19
CA GLY A 138 0.89 -41.79 0.87
C GLY A 138 -0.04 -40.62 1.20
N GLU A 139 0.46 -39.59 1.88
CA GLU A 139 -0.25 -38.33 2.11
C GLU A 139 0.01 -37.37 0.95
N SER A 140 -1.04 -36.69 0.47
CA SER A 140 -0.94 -35.67 -0.59
C SER A 140 -1.70 -34.42 -0.18
N VAL A 141 -1.01 -33.28 -0.26
CA VAL A 141 -1.55 -31.96 0.09
C VAL A 141 -1.32 -31.01 -1.08
N ALA A 142 -2.30 -30.15 -1.33
CA ALA A 142 -2.21 -29.08 -2.33
C ALA A 142 -2.17 -27.71 -1.63
N TYR A 143 -1.22 -26.87 -2.04
CA TYR A 143 -1.07 -25.50 -1.57
C TYR A 143 -1.42 -24.52 -2.71
N PRO A 144 -2.55 -23.81 -2.63
CA PRO A 144 -2.94 -22.87 -3.68
C PRO A 144 -1.96 -21.70 -3.79
N VAL A 145 -1.38 -21.51 -4.98
CA VAL A 145 -0.33 -20.51 -5.21
C VAL A 145 -0.82 -19.10 -4.88
N ARG A 146 -2.09 -18.78 -5.15
CA ARG A 146 -2.68 -17.47 -4.81
C ARG A 146 -2.73 -17.21 -3.30
N LEU A 147 -2.97 -18.23 -2.48
CA LEU A 147 -2.95 -18.11 -1.01
C LEU A 147 -1.52 -18.04 -0.48
N MET A 148 -0.65 -18.89 -1.03
CA MET A 148 0.78 -18.80 -0.73
C MET A 148 1.34 -17.44 -1.12
N ALA A 149 0.82 -16.77 -2.15
CA ALA A 149 1.23 -15.43 -2.50
C ALA A 149 0.93 -14.34 -1.48
N TYR A 150 0.03 -14.64 -0.56
CA TYR A 150 -0.19 -13.79 0.60
C TYR A 150 0.74 -14.19 1.76
N HIS A 151 0.89 -15.47 2.06
CA HIS A 151 1.59 -15.92 3.26
C HIS A 151 3.08 -16.23 3.10
N HIS A 152 3.56 -16.31 1.86
CA HIS A 152 4.93 -16.58 1.38
C HIS A 152 5.53 -17.92 1.83
N LEU A 153 5.37 -18.30 3.11
CA LEU A 153 5.89 -19.50 3.71
C LEU A 153 4.78 -20.22 4.48
N THR A 154 4.60 -21.52 4.20
CA THR A 154 3.69 -22.39 4.97
C THR A 154 4.51 -23.49 5.61
N GLN A 155 4.58 -23.48 6.94
CA GLN A 155 5.19 -24.58 7.69
C GLN A 155 4.19 -25.71 7.83
N ASP A 156 4.62 -26.92 7.52
CA ASP A 156 3.73 -28.08 7.49
C ASP A 156 4.45 -29.39 7.80
N VAL A 157 3.67 -30.44 8.03
CA VAL A 157 4.15 -31.82 8.16
C VAL A 157 3.32 -32.70 7.23
N VAL A 158 3.97 -33.24 6.19
CA VAL A 158 3.33 -34.10 5.19
C VAL A 158 3.99 -35.48 5.21
N GLY A 159 3.21 -36.52 5.42
CA GLY A 159 3.68 -37.89 5.52
C GLY A 159 4.64 -38.09 6.70
N GLY A 160 4.47 -37.33 7.79
CA GLY A 160 5.37 -37.33 8.95
C GLY A 160 6.70 -36.59 8.77
N ARG A 161 6.91 -35.90 7.64
CA ARG A 161 8.11 -35.10 7.38
C ARG A 161 7.80 -33.62 7.43
N ALA A 162 8.53 -32.87 8.25
CA ALA A 162 8.43 -31.42 8.30
C ALA A 162 8.92 -30.80 6.99
N ILE A 163 8.16 -29.84 6.46
CA ILE A 163 8.45 -29.09 5.25
C ILE A 163 8.13 -27.60 5.43
N VAL A 164 8.66 -26.78 4.54
CA VAL A 164 8.23 -25.40 4.33
C VAL A 164 7.87 -25.25 2.87
N ALA A 165 6.58 -25.06 2.57
CA ALA A 165 6.11 -24.81 1.22
C ALA A 165 6.27 -23.32 0.85
N THR A 166 6.86 -23.06 -0.32
CA THR A 166 7.07 -21.74 -0.94
C THR A 166 6.90 -21.86 -2.46
N TYR A 167 6.61 -20.74 -3.14
CA TYR A 167 6.35 -20.66 -4.58
C TYR A 167 7.23 -19.60 -5.27
#